data_AF-A0A963ULY4-F1
#
_entry.id   AF-A0A963ULY4-F1
#
_cell.length_a   1.000
_cell.length_b   1.000
_cell.length_c   1.000
_cell.angle_alpha   90.00
_cell.angle_beta   90.00
_cell.angle_gamma   90.00
#
_symmetry.space_group_name_H-M   'P 1'
#
loop_
_entity.id
_entity.type
_entity.pdbx_description
1 polymer ?
#
loop_
_entity_poly.entity_id
_entity_poly.type
_entity_poly.pdbx_seq_one_letter_code
_entity_poly.pdbx_strand_id
1 'polypeptide(L)'
;MPSFSNTLEQAIHAALALANARRHELATLEHLLLALTDEPDAAKVMRACSVDIEELKKTLSDFIDDDLSTLVTDVEGSEAVPTAAFQRVIQRAAI
;
A
#
# COMPACT_ATOMS: atom_id res chain seq x y z
N MET A 1 2.28 14.01 18.30
CA MET A 1 1.82 12.83 17.54
C MET A 1 3.02 11.93 17.34
N PRO A 2 2.91 10.61 17.48
CA PRO A 2 4.00 9.72 17.05
C PRO A 2 4.28 10.04 15.57
N SER A 3 5.53 10.40 15.26
CA SER A 3 5.99 10.63 13.89
C SER A 3 6.54 9.32 13.37
N PHE A 4 6.09 8.88 12.19
CA PHE A 4 6.72 7.76 11.51
C PHE A 4 8.11 8.16 11.00
N SER A 5 8.92 7.18 10.62
CA SER A 5 10.15 7.50 9.88
C SER A 5 9.79 8.15 8.54
N ASN A 6 10.65 9.03 8.02
CA ASN A 6 10.43 9.64 6.70
C ASN A 6 10.23 8.59 5.60
N THR A 7 10.92 7.46 5.67
CA THR A 7 10.80 6.39 4.67
C THR A 7 9.44 5.68 4.75
N LEU A 8 8.90 5.50 5.95
CA LEU A 8 7.57 4.93 6.14
C LEU A 8 6.47 5.90 5.71
N GLU A 9 6.60 7.20 6.00
CA GLU A 9 5.66 8.22 5.49
C GLU A 9 5.64 8.24 3.96
N GLN A 10 6.82 8.14 3.32
CA GLN A 10 6.94 8.02 1.88
C GLN A 10 6.25 6.74 1.34
N ALA A 11 6.40 5.60 2.03
CA ALA A 11 5.72 4.36 1.64
C ALA A 11 4.19 4.48 1.76
N ILE A 12 3.67 5.12 2.81
CA ILE A 12 2.23 5.37 2.97
C ILE A 12 1.71 6.26 1.84
N HIS A 13 2.44 7.31 1.47
CA HIS A 13 2.07 8.18 0.35
C HIS A 13 2.17 7.44 -0.99
N ALA A 14 3.17 6.58 -1.17
CA ALA A 14 3.31 5.74 -2.35
C ALA A 14 2.12 4.77 -2.49
N ALA A 15 1.62 4.20 -1.40
CA ALA A 15 0.43 3.36 -1.42
C ALA A 15 -0.81 4.10 -1.94
N LEU A 16 -1.01 5.37 -1.52
CA LEU A 16 -2.07 6.22 -2.05
C LEU A 16 -1.86 6.55 -3.53
N ALA A 17 -0.63 6.85 -3.92
CA ALA A 17 -0.29 7.08 -5.32
C ALA A 17 -0.55 5.85 -6.20
N LEU A 18 -0.28 4.65 -5.71
CA LEU A 18 -0.57 3.39 -6.40
C LEU A 18 -2.06 3.18 -6.65
N ALA A 19 -2.91 3.50 -5.66
CA ALA A 19 -4.36 3.47 -5.81
C ALA A 19 -4.85 4.53 -6.82
N ASN A 20 -4.35 5.76 -6.71
CA ASN A 20 -4.67 6.86 -7.61
C ASN A 20 -4.26 6.57 -9.07
N ALA A 21 -3.09 5.97 -9.29
CA ALA A 21 -2.61 5.61 -10.63
C ALA A 21 -3.55 4.61 -11.34
N ARG A 22 -4.28 3.82 -10.56
CA ARG A 22 -5.28 2.85 -11.04
C ARG A 22 -6.71 3.40 -11.01
N ARG A 23 -6.88 4.65 -10.56
CA ARG A 23 -8.18 5.28 -10.33
C ARG A 23 -9.05 4.46 -9.36
N HIS A 24 -8.43 3.82 -8.38
CA HIS A 24 -9.16 3.16 -7.32
C HIS A 24 -9.72 4.20 -6.35
N GLU A 25 -11.01 4.11 -6.04
CA GLU A 25 -11.66 5.01 -5.07
C GLU A 25 -11.17 4.75 -3.62
N LEU A 26 -10.67 3.53 -3.35
CA LEU A 26 -10.15 3.11 -2.04
C LEU A 26 -8.69 2.66 -2.12
N ALA A 27 -7.87 3.10 -1.16
CA ALA A 27 -6.54 2.54 -0.91
C ALA A 27 -6.62 1.43 0.16
N THR A 28 -6.28 0.21 -0.26
CA THR A 28 -6.41 -1.03 0.53
C THR A 28 -5.08 -1.47 1.15
N LEU A 29 -5.09 -2.54 1.94
CA LEU A 29 -3.88 -3.09 2.55
C LEU A 29 -2.88 -3.64 1.53
N GLU A 30 -3.37 -4.06 0.36
CA GLU A 30 -2.55 -4.59 -0.72
C GLU A 30 -1.69 -3.48 -1.33
N HIS A 31 -2.25 -2.28 -1.52
CA HIS A 31 -1.49 -1.09 -1.94
C HIS A 31 -0.42 -0.72 -0.91
N LEU A 32 -0.77 -0.79 0.39
CA LEU A 32 0.18 -0.51 1.47
C LEU A 32 1.30 -1.54 1.48
N LEU A 33 0.98 -2.83 1.41
CA LEU A 33 1.96 -3.90 1.41
C LEU A 33 2.88 -3.80 0.20
N LEU A 34 2.32 -3.51 -0.99
CA LEU A 34 3.11 -3.30 -2.20
C LEU A 34 4.11 -2.14 -2.00
N ALA A 35 3.67 -0.99 -1.49
CA ALA A 35 4.58 0.11 -1.18
C ALA A 35 5.65 -0.25 -0.13
N LEU A 36 5.30 -1.05 0.87
CA LEU A 36 6.24 -1.52 1.90
C LEU A 36 7.30 -2.48 1.36
N THR A 37 7.04 -3.18 0.25
CA THR A 37 8.08 -4.02 -0.39
C THR A 37 9.25 -3.20 -0.94
N ASP A 38 9.05 -1.90 -1.19
CA ASP A 38 10.07 -0.95 -1.62
C ASP A 38 10.62 -0.09 -0.48
N GLU A 39 10.00 -0.15 0.71
CA GLU A 39 10.50 0.55 1.89
C GLU A 39 11.76 -0.17 2.43
N PRO A 40 12.91 0.53 2.59
CA PRO A 40 14.18 -0.13 2.86
C PRO A 40 14.22 -1.01 4.12
N ASP A 41 13.56 -0.62 5.20
CA ASP A 41 13.60 -1.35 6.46
C ASP A 41 12.60 -2.51 6.49
N ALA A 42 11.39 -2.31 5.96
CA ALA A 42 10.41 -3.37 5.75
C ALA A 42 10.96 -4.45 4.81
N ALA A 43 11.57 -4.06 3.68
CA ALA A 43 12.17 -5.00 2.73
C ALA A 43 13.32 -5.82 3.37
N LYS A 44 14.13 -5.21 4.25
CA LYS A 44 15.15 -5.95 5.01
C LYS A 44 14.51 -7.00 5.92
N VAL A 45 13.45 -6.64 6.64
CA VAL A 45 12.73 -7.56 7.53
C VAL A 45 12.10 -8.71 6.72
N MET A 46 11.44 -8.41 5.60
CA MET A 46 10.86 -9.43 4.72
C MET A 46 11.92 -10.42 4.20
N ARG A 47 13.08 -9.92 3.74
CA ARG A 47 14.19 -10.78 3.33
C ARG A 47 14.75 -11.62 4.47
N ALA A 48 14.86 -11.05 5.67
CA ALA A 48 15.29 -11.79 6.87
C ALA A 48 14.29 -12.91 7.24
N CYS A 49 13.01 -12.72 6.93
CA CYS A 49 11.96 -13.73 7.04
C CYS A 49 11.89 -14.70 5.84
N SER A 50 12.87 -14.66 4.92
CA SER A 50 12.91 -15.51 3.70
C SER A 50 11.72 -15.32 2.77
N VAL A 51 11.13 -14.12 2.74
CA VAL A 51 10.09 -13.75 1.77
C VAL A 51 10.73 -13.50 0.40
N ASP A 52 10.21 -14.14 -0.65
CA ASP A 52 10.51 -13.76 -2.02
C ASP A 52 9.75 -12.47 -2.37
N ILE A 53 10.47 -11.34 -2.36
CA ILE A 53 9.89 -10.02 -2.58
C ILE A 53 9.40 -9.86 -4.02
N GLU A 54 10.08 -10.45 -5.00
CA GLU A 54 9.70 -10.29 -6.40
C GLU A 54 8.43 -11.08 -6.71
N GLU A 55 8.33 -12.30 -6.18
CA GLU A 55 7.10 -13.09 -6.25
C GLU A 55 5.93 -12.40 -5.51
N LEU A 56 6.19 -11.83 -4.33
CA LEU A 56 5.19 -11.09 -3.57
C LEU A 56 4.70 -9.85 -4.32
N LYS A 57 5.61 -9.05 -4.89
CA LYS A 57 5.27 -7.87 -5.69
C LYS A 57 4.40 -8.23 -6.88
N LYS A 58 4.76 -9.30 -7.59
CA LYS A 58 3.98 -9.78 -8.73
C LYS A 58 2.57 -10.18 -8.29
N THR A 59 2.47 -11.01 -7.25
CA THR A 59 1.18 -11.47 -6.72
C THR A 59 0.29 -10.30 -6.28
N LEU A 60 0.88 -9.30 -5.62
CA LEU A 60 0.15 -8.09 -5.20
C LEU A 60 -0.29 -7.24 -6.39
N SER A 61 0.57 -7.08 -7.39
CA SER A 61 0.23 -6.32 -8.60
C SER A 61 -0.91 -6.98 -9.36
N ASP A 62 -0.82 -8.30 -9.56
CA ASP A 62 -1.86 -9.10 -10.22
C ASP A 62 -3.20 -8.99 -9.46
N PHE A 63 -3.20 -9.14 -8.13
CA PHE A 63 -4.41 -8.99 -7.31
C PHE A 63 -5.00 -7.57 -7.37
N ILE A 64 -4.15 -6.55 -7.31
CA ILE A 64 -4.60 -5.15 -7.38
C ILE A 64 -5.19 -4.85 -8.77
N ASP A 65 -4.60 -5.38 -9.84
CA ASP A 65 -5.04 -5.11 -11.21
C ASP A 65 -6.30 -5.91 -11.59
N ASP A 66 -6.41 -7.16 -11.12
CA ASP A 66 -7.49 -8.07 -11.50
C ASP A 66 -8.65 -8.04 -10.49
N ASP A 67 -8.37 -8.36 -9.22
CA ASP A 67 -9.40 -8.55 -8.18
C ASP A 67 -9.96 -7.21 -7.65
N LEU A 68 -9.18 -6.13 -7.69
CA LEU A 68 -9.64 -4.80 -7.24
C LEU A 68 -10.22 -3.93 -8.37
N SER A 69 -10.41 -4.50 -9.57
CA SER A 69 -10.98 -3.80 -10.73
C SER A 69 -12.36 -3.15 -10.46
N THR A 70 -13.13 -3.66 -9.49
CA THR A 70 -14.41 -3.08 -9.09
C THR A 70 -14.29 -1.78 -8.29
N LEU A 71 -13.10 -1.43 -7.80
CA LEU A 71 -12.84 -0.18 -7.09
C LEU A 71 -12.52 0.97 -8.04
N VAL A 72 -12.38 0.71 -9.34
CA VAL A 72 -12.09 1.74 -10.35
C VAL A 72 -13.26 2.71 -10.44
N THR A 73 -12.98 4.01 -10.30
CA THR A 73 -13.95 5.09 -10.45
C THR A 73 -13.72 5.90 -11.72
N ASP A 74 -14.83 6.27 -12.39
CA ASP A 74 -14.82 7.14 -13.57
C ASP A 74 -14.93 8.63 -13.21
N VAL A 75 -14.95 8.96 -11.91
CA VAL A 75 -15.03 10.35 -11.45
C VAL A 75 -13.67 11.03 -11.63
N GLU A 76 -13.59 11.97 -12.58
CA GLU A 76 -12.38 12.76 -12.82
C GLU A 76 -11.97 13.55 -11.57
N GLY A 77 -10.70 13.48 -11.20
CA GLY A 77 -10.14 14.17 -10.03
C GLY A 77 -10.49 13.52 -8.69
N SER A 78 -11.09 12.33 -8.67
CA SER A 78 -11.27 11.57 -7.43
C SER A 78 -9.94 11.07 -6.90
N GLU A 79 -9.64 11.41 -5.63
CA GLU A 79 -8.49 10.87 -4.91
C GLU A 79 -8.90 9.66 -4.08
N ALA A 80 -8.07 8.62 -4.11
CA ALA A 80 -8.23 7.40 -3.33
C ALA A 80 -8.21 7.72 -1.83
N VAL A 81 -9.23 7.25 -1.11
CA VAL A 81 -9.27 7.36 0.35
C VAL A 81 -8.82 6.06 1.02
N PRO A 82 -8.04 6.11 2.12
CA PRO A 82 -7.68 4.90 2.85
C PRO A 82 -8.89 4.14 3.36
N THR A 83 -8.89 2.81 3.21
CA THR A 83 -9.89 1.95 3.86
C THR A 83 -9.77 2.01 5.39
N ALA A 84 -10.84 1.64 6.10
CA ALA A 84 -10.80 1.51 7.56
C ALA A 84 -9.75 0.48 8.03
N ALA A 85 -9.49 -0.57 7.25
CA ALA A 85 -8.45 -1.54 7.54
C ALA A 85 -7.04 -0.93 7.44
N PHE A 86 -6.79 -0.16 6.38
CA PHE A 86 -5.55 0.60 6.19
C PHE A 86 -5.29 1.54 7.37
N GLN A 87 -6.30 2.34 7.74
CA GLN A 87 -6.20 3.27 8.86
C GLN A 87 -5.92 2.56 10.19
N ARG A 88 -6.59 1.43 10.46
CA ARG A 88 -6.35 0.64 11.67
C ARG A 88 -4.92 0.09 11.73
N VAL A 89 -4.36 -0.35 10.62
CA VAL A 89 -2.97 -0.85 10.58
C VAL A 89 -1.99 0.28 10.92
N ILE A 90 -2.15 1.46 10.33
CA ILE A 90 -1.31 2.64 10.65
C ILE A 90 -1.47 3.04 12.11
N GLN A 91 -2.70 3.16 12.59
CA GLN A 91 -2.96 3.54 13.98
C GLN A 91 -2.33 2.55 14.96
N ARG A 92 -2.41 1.23 14.68
CA ARG A 92 -1.77 0.22 15.51
C ARG A 92 -0.24 0.27 15.47
N ALA A 93 0.35 0.64 14.32
CA ALA A 93 1.79 0.77 14.19
C ALA A 93 2.36 2.02 14.90
N ALA A 94 1.51 3.00 15.21
CA ALA A 94 1.85 4.23 15.92
C ALA A 94 1.78 4.12 17.46
N ILE A 95 1.30 2.99 17.99
CA ILE A 95 1.19 2.70 19.43
C ILE A 95 2.39 1.88 19.88
#